data_AF-A0AAR2KXT0-F1
#
_entry.id   AF-A0AAR2KXT0-F1
#
_cell.length_a   1.000
_cell.length_b   1.000
_cell.length_c   1.000
_cell.angle_alpha   90.00
_cell.angle_beta   90.00
_cell.angle_gamma   90.00
#
_symmetry.space_group_name_H-M   'P 1'
#
loop_
_entity.id
_entity.type
_entity.pdbx_description
1 polymer ?
#
loop_
_entity_poly.entity_id
_entity_poly.type
_entity_poly.pdbx_seq_one_letter_code
_entity_poly.pdbx_strand_id
1 'polypeptide(L)'
;HFTCVSGVLGVSPVEIEQHLEMGRKLLAAGQLAEALSHYHSAVEGDSKNYLTYYKRAAVFLAMGKSKSALPDLTRAIQLKPDFLAARIQRGNILLKQGNTQEAREDFEAVLLRSPDQEEAQNQLHKAEELEELQEEAHKAHHRGDYTTTIQVLDRVIELSPWDPESREMRAECYIRLGEPRKAILDLTPAARLRTDNRAAFLKLSRLLYDLGEHHNSLSEIRECLKLDQDDKECFAHYKQVKKLSKQMDSAEDLISEQRYQEAIDKYESVMRTEPNIPFYTTKAKERICFCLVKIKEAELALDTCSEAHQRDPQNIHILRDRAEAYIQLQDYEKAVEDYQEAREFDQDNQEIREGLERAQKLLKLSRKRDYYKILGVSRSANKQEIIKAYRKLAQQWHPDNFQSETEKKEAEKKFIDIASAKEVLTDPEMRQKFDSGEDPLDPENQQGEGGRGEWPFGFNPFQGGNFHFKFHYN
;
A
#
# COMPACT_ATOMS: atom_id res chain seq x y z
N HIS A 1 -38.04 58.54 -34.47
CA HIS A 1 -38.64 58.13 -33.18
C HIS A 1 -38.37 56.65 -32.96
N PHE A 2 -37.38 56.30 -32.13
CA PHE A 2 -37.38 55.04 -31.38
C PHE A 2 -36.66 55.34 -30.07
N THR A 3 -37.46 55.46 -29.01
CA THR A 3 -37.04 55.76 -27.65
C THR A 3 -36.41 54.52 -27.03
N CYS A 4 -35.22 54.72 -26.45
CA CYS A 4 -34.56 53.79 -25.56
C CYS A 4 -35.40 53.64 -24.28
N VAL A 5 -35.79 52.41 -23.93
CA VAL A 5 -36.37 52.08 -22.63
C VAL A 5 -35.36 51.22 -21.90
N SER A 6 -34.42 51.84 -21.20
CA SER A 6 -33.62 51.16 -20.17
C SER A 6 -34.50 51.05 -18.91
N GLY A 7 -35.32 50.00 -18.84
CA GLY A 7 -36.06 49.66 -17.64
C GLY A 7 -35.12 49.05 -16.61
N VAL A 8 -34.57 49.87 -15.72
CA VAL A 8 -34.07 49.40 -14.43
C VAL A 8 -35.29 48.92 -13.66
N LEU A 9 -35.53 47.61 -13.62
CA LEU A 9 -36.44 47.00 -12.66
C LEU A 9 -35.80 47.13 -11.28
N GLY A 10 -35.92 48.31 -10.69
CA GLY A 10 -35.53 48.55 -9.30
C GLY A 10 -36.44 47.75 -8.40
N VAL A 11 -35.90 46.72 -7.76
CA VAL A 11 -36.55 46.02 -6.64
C VAL A 11 -36.98 47.06 -5.63
N SER A 12 -38.23 47.01 -5.18
CA SER A 12 -38.75 48.04 -4.28
C SER A 12 -38.02 47.96 -2.92
N PRO A 13 -37.85 49.10 -2.20
CA PRO A 13 -37.26 49.07 -0.86
C PRO A 13 -37.95 48.10 0.11
N VAL A 14 -39.25 47.86 -0.10
CA VAL A 14 -40.05 46.89 0.67
C VAL A 14 -39.63 45.45 0.38
N GLU A 15 -39.41 45.10 -0.89
CA GLU A 15 -38.94 43.78 -1.30
C GLU A 15 -37.52 43.49 -0.78
N ILE A 16 -36.64 44.51 -0.76
CA ILE A 16 -35.29 44.38 -0.18
C ILE A 16 -35.36 44.09 1.31
N GLU A 17 -36.19 44.83 2.06
CA GLU A 17 -36.34 44.60 3.50
C GLU A 17 -36.98 43.23 3.79
N GLN A 18 -37.92 42.76 2.96
CA GLN A 18 -38.46 41.40 3.04
C GLN A 18 -37.38 40.33 2.86
N HIS A 19 -36.49 40.50 1.87
CA HIS A 19 -35.36 39.61 1.67
C HIS A 19 -34.38 39.64 2.86
N LEU A 20 -34.11 40.82 3.44
CA LEU A 20 -33.28 40.94 4.64
C LEU A 20 -33.92 40.25 5.85
N GLU A 21 -35.22 40.43 6.07
CA GLU A 21 -35.94 39.79 7.17
C GLU A 21 -35.95 38.27 7.02
N MET A 22 -36.25 37.77 5.82
CA MET A 22 -36.26 36.34 5.52
C MET A 22 -34.86 35.74 5.67
N GLY A 23 -33.83 36.41 5.14
CA GLY A 23 -32.43 36.02 5.32
C GLY A 23 -32.02 35.93 6.79
N ARG A 24 -32.47 36.84 7.66
CA ARG A 24 -32.24 36.74 9.12
C ARG A 24 -32.95 35.53 9.73
N LYS A 25 -34.23 35.32 9.41
CA LYS A 25 -35.02 34.20 9.96
C LYS A 25 -34.41 32.85 9.58
N LEU A 26 -34.05 32.69 8.31
CA LEU A 26 -33.43 31.47 7.79
C LEU A 26 -32.04 31.23 8.38
N LEU A 27 -31.24 32.30 8.54
CA LEU A 27 -29.93 32.19 9.21
C LEU A 27 -30.09 31.72 10.66
N ALA A 28 -31.04 32.28 11.40
CA ALA A 28 -31.35 31.85 12.78
C ALA A 28 -31.88 30.42 12.84
N ALA A 29 -32.57 29.95 11.79
CA ALA A 29 -33.04 28.58 11.64
C ALA A 29 -31.94 27.61 11.15
N GLY A 30 -30.72 28.09 10.86
CA GLY A 30 -29.63 27.27 10.33
C GLY A 30 -29.77 26.92 8.84
N GLN A 31 -30.77 27.45 8.14
CA GLN A 31 -30.99 27.24 6.70
C GLN A 31 -30.07 28.16 5.89
N LEU A 32 -28.76 27.88 5.94
CA LEU A 32 -27.72 28.75 5.39
C LEU A 32 -27.88 28.99 3.88
N ALA A 33 -28.20 27.95 3.09
CA ALA A 33 -28.30 28.04 1.63
C ALA A 33 -29.42 28.99 1.17
N GLU A 34 -30.58 28.87 1.80
CA GLU A 34 -31.74 29.73 1.52
C GLU A 34 -31.48 31.16 2.02
N ALA A 35 -30.88 31.31 3.22
CA ALA A 35 -30.46 32.61 3.74
C ALA A 35 -29.51 33.32 2.78
N LEU A 36 -28.54 32.58 2.20
CA LEU A 36 -27.59 33.13 1.24
C LEU A 36 -28.28 33.65 -0.03
N SER A 37 -29.28 32.92 -0.53
CA SER A 37 -30.07 33.35 -1.70
C SER A 37 -30.76 34.69 -1.44
N HIS A 38 -31.44 34.81 -0.30
CA HIS A 38 -32.10 36.06 0.09
C HIS A 38 -31.12 37.21 0.29
N TYR A 39 -29.96 36.97 0.91
CA TYR A 39 -28.92 38.00 1.01
C TYR A 39 -28.31 38.35 -0.36
N HIS A 40 -28.28 37.44 -1.33
CA HIS A 40 -27.85 37.75 -2.69
C HIS A 40 -28.82 38.73 -3.35
N SER A 41 -30.12 38.44 -3.34
CA SER A 41 -31.16 39.32 -3.88
C SER A 41 -31.18 40.68 -3.15
N ALA A 42 -30.92 40.71 -1.85
CA ALA A 42 -30.82 41.96 -1.09
C ALA A 42 -29.61 42.82 -1.51
N VAL A 43 -28.47 42.21 -1.83
CA VAL A 43 -27.28 42.94 -2.35
C VAL A 43 -27.53 43.47 -3.76
N GLU A 44 -28.22 42.71 -4.61
CA GLU A 44 -28.60 43.15 -5.96
C GLU A 44 -29.57 44.33 -5.93
N GLY A 45 -30.53 44.30 -4.99
CA GLY A 45 -31.50 45.38 -4.79
C GLY A 45 -30.90 46.66 -4.19
N ASP A 46 -29.95 46.56 -3.27
CA ASP A 46 -29.22 47.71 -2.70
C ASP A 46 -27.72 47.44 -2.55
N SER A 47 -26.98 47.84 -3.59
CA SER A 47 -25.51 47.72 -3.65
C SER A 47 -24.74 48.72 -2.78
N LYS A 48 -25.41 49.62 -2.06
CA LYS A 48 -24.79 50.61 -1.17
C LYS A 48 -24.93 50.27 0.30
N ASN A 49 -25.73 49.27 0.66
CA ASN A 49 -25.93 48.87 2.05
C ASN A 49 -24.80 47.95 2.55
N TYR A 50 -23.85 48.54 3.30
CA TYR A 50 -22.72 47.82 3.89
C TYR A 50 -23.15 46.65 4.79
N LEU A 51 -24.29 46.77 5.49
CA LEU A 51 -24.76 45.77 6.45
C LEU A 51 -25.24 44.51 5.73
N THR A 52 -25.79 44.64 4.53
CA THR A 52 -26.20 43.51 3.70
C THR A 52 -24.99 42.69 3.26
N TYR A 53 -23.91 43.35 2.80
CA TYR A 53 -22.64 42.69 2.50
C TYR A 53 -22.06 41.98 3.72
N TYR A 54 -22.02 42.63 4.88
CA TYR A 54 -21.53 42.01 6.11
C TYR A 54 -22.35 40.79 6.53
N LYS A 55 -23.68 40.86 6.46
CA LYS A 55 -24.55 39.71 6.77
C LYS A 55 -24.35 38.56 5.78
N ARG A 56 -24.20 38.86 4.48
CA ARG A 56 -23.90 37.85 3.46
C ARG A 56 -22.53 37.19 3.71
N ALA A 57 -21.51 37.97 4.07
CA ALA A 57 -20.22 37.46 4.50
C ALA A 57 -20.34 36.53 5.72
N ALA A 58 -21.14 36.90 6.73
CA ALA A 58 -21.37 36.05 7.89
C ALA A 58 -22.02 34.71 7.51
N VAL A 59 -22.97 34.70 6.56
CA VAL A 59 -23.54 33.45 6.02
C VAL A 59 -22.49 32.64 5.28
N PHE A 60 -21.64 33.27 4.46
CA PHE A 60 -20.52 32.57 3.81
C PHE A 60 -19.57 31.94 4.85
N LEU A 61 -19.25 32.63 5.93
CA LEU A 61 -18.41 32.10 7.01
C LEU A 61 -19.07 30.95 7.76
N ALA A 62 -20.36 31.04 8.04
CA ALA A 62 -21.13 29.93 8.64
C ALA A 62 -21.14 28.69 7.74
N MET A 63 -21.03 28.85 6.42
CA MET A 63 -20.87 27.76 5.45
C MET A 63 -19.43 27.27 5.28
N GLY A 64 -18.45 27.86 5.98
CA GLY A 64 -17.02 27.58 5.77
C GLY A 64 -16.44 28.14 4.45
N LYS A 65 -17.17 29.02 3.76
CA LYS A 65 -16.76 29.63 2.47
C LYS A 65 -16.01 30.94 2.67
N SER A 66 -14.87 30.90 3.37
CA SER A 66 -14.06 32.08 3.68
C SER A 66 -13.61 32.89 2.44
N LYS A 67 -13.26 32.20 1.35
CA LYS A 67 -12.92 32.83 0.06
C LYS A 67 -14.03 33.75 -0.48
N SER A 68 -15.29 33.35 -0.33
CA SER A 68 -16.45 34.14 -0.79
C SER A 68 -16.82 35.27 0.17
N ALA A 69 -16.43 35.17 1.45
CA ALA A 69 -16.71 36.20 2.46
C ALA A 69 -15.78 37.42 2.36
N LEU A 70 -14.51 37.23 1.95
CA LEU A 70 -13.52 38.31 1.89
C LEU A 70 -13.91 39.51 1.00
N PRO A 71 -14.44 39.30 -0.23
CA PRO A 71 -14.90 40.41 -1.06
C PRO A 71 -16.04 41.20 -0.41
N ASP A 72 -16.96 40.52 0.26
CA ASP A 72 -18.10 41.15 0.93
C ASP A 72 -17.67 41.96 2.16
N LEU A 73 -16.74 41.42 2.97
CA LEU A 73 -16.15 42.16 4.09
C LEU A 73 -15.39 43.39 3.60
N THR A 74 -14.60 43.23 2.55
CA THR A 74 -13.85 44.34 1.93
C THR A 74 -14.82 45.40 1.41
N ARG A 75 -15.92 45.01 0.77
CA ARG A 75 -16.94 45.94 0.29
C ARG A 75 -17.66 46.65 1.44
N ALA A 76 -17.96 45.94 2.52
CA ALA A 76 -18.56 46.52 3.72
C ALA A 76 -17.64 47.59 4.35
N ILE A 77 -16.33 47.32 4.44
CA ILE A 77 -15.32 48.26 4.94
C ILE A 77 -15.18 49.48 4.02
N GLN A 78 -15.22 49.29 2.69
CA GLN A 78 -15.19 50.40 1.73
C GLN A 78 -16.42 51.32 1.84
N LEU A 79 -17.61 50.73 2.01
CA LEU A 79 -18.86 51.48 2.16
C LEU A 79 -18.96 52.16 3.53
N LYS A 80 -18.42 51.53 4.58
CA LYS A 80 -18.44 52.04 5.95
C LYS A 80 -17.11 51.76 6.68
N PRO A 81 -16.12 52.66 6.59
CA PRO A 81 -14.79 52.45 7.17
C PRO A 81 -14.75 52.38 8.71
N ASP A 82 -15.73 52.97 9.40
CA ASP A 82 -15.91 52.97 10.85
C ASP A 82 -16.59 51.69 11.38
N PHE A 83 -17.01 50.78 10.49
CA PHE A 83 -17.62 49.51 10.89
C PHE A 83 -16.56 48.47 11.28
N LEU A 84 -16.06 48.59 12.51
CA LEU A 84 -14.94 47.81 13.04
C LEU A 84 -15.17 46.29 13.02
N ALA A 85 -16.41 45.84 13.21
CA ALA A 85 -16.73 44.41 13.19
C ALA A 85 -16.35 43.73 11.85
N ALA A 86 -16.50 44.41 10.71
CA ALA A 86 -16.08 43.86 9.42
C ALA A 86 -14.56 43.75 9.32
N ARG A 87 -13.80 44.68 9.91
CA ARG A 87 -12.32 44.61 9.96
C ARG A 87 -11.83 43.47 10.83
N ILE A 88 -12.40 43.29 12.03
CA ILE A 88 -12.06 42.16 12.91
C ILE A 88 -12.31 40.84 12.18
N GLN A 89 -13.47 40.68 11.54
CA GLN A 89 -13.79 39.46 10.80
C GLN A 89 -12.86 39.24 9.59
N ARG A 90 -12.50 40.30 8.87
CA ARG A 90 -11.56 40.20 7.73
C ARG A 90 -10.16 39.83 8.21
N GLY A 91 -9.64 40.52 9.23
CA GLY A 91 -8.35 40.22 9.86
C GLY A 91 -8.28 38.78 10.38
N ASN A 92 -9.35 38.27 11.01
CA ASN A 92 -9.42 36.88 11.48
C ASN A 92 -9.32 35.86 10.33
N ILE A 93 -9.90 36.16 9.17
CA ILE A 93 -9.80 35.28 7.98
C ILE A 93 -8.39 35.35 7.39
N LEU A 94 -7.85 36.57 7.25
CA LEU A 94 -6.51 36.82 6.72
C LEU A 94 -5.45 36.13 7.58
N LEU A 95 -5.56 36.23 8.90
CA LEU A 95 -4.68 35.53 9.85
C LEU A 95 -4.72 34.01 9.63
N LYS A 96 -5.91 33.43 9.50
CA LYS A 96 -6.05 31.99 9.20
C LYS A 96 -5.44 31.60 7.85
N GLN A 97 -5.42 32.51 6.88
CA GLN A 97 -4.79 32.31 5.57
C GLN A 97 -3.28 32.51 5.57
N GLY A 98 -2.68 32.97 6.68
CA GLY A 98 -1.26 33.29 6.75
C GLY A 98 -0.92 34.69 6.24
N ASN A 99 -1.91 35.52 5.88
CA ASN A 99 -1.73 36.89 5.41
C ASN A 99 -1.57 37.83 6.63
N THR A 100 -0.43 37.71 7.31
CA THR A 100 -0.12 38.43 8.57
C THR A 100 -0.16 39.94 8.40
N GLN A 101 0.47 40.49 7.35
CA GLN A 101 0.53 41.93 7.12
C GLN A 101 -0.86 42.58 7.02
N GLU A 102 -1.74 42.09 6.13
CA GLU A 102 -3.09 42.64 5.96
C GLU A 102 -3.96 42.42 7.22
N ALA A 103 -3.76 41.31 7.93
CA ALA A 103 -4.46 41.05 9.18
C ALA A 103 -4.06 42.06 10.27
N ARG A 104 -2.76 42.33 10.42
CA ARG A 104 -2.23 43.34 11.35
C ARG A 104 -2.81 44.72 11.05
N GLU A 105 -2.78 45.15 9.79
CA GLU A 105 -3.35 46.44 9.37
C GLU A 105 -4.84 46.59 9.77
N ASP A 106 -5.62 45.52 9.64
CA ASP A 106 -7.02 45.53 10.07
C ASP A 106 -7.18 45.61 11.59
N PHE A 107 -6.40 44.86 12.36
CA PHE A 107 -6.47 44.90 13.82
C PHE A 107 -5.95 46.23 14.39
N GLU A 108 -4.85 46.76 13.86
CA GLU A 108 -4.32 48.08 14.23
C GLU A 108 -5.33 49.19 13.90
N ALA A 109 -6.01 49.13 12.75
CA ALA A 109 -7.05 50.09 12.40
C ALA A 109 -8.25 50.04 13.36
N VAL A 110 -8.57 48.86 13.91
CA VAL A 110 -9.60 48.71 14.95
C VAL A 110 -9.13 49.35 16.26
N LEU A 111 -7.90 49.04 16.70
CA LEU A 111 -7.35 49.54 17.96
C LEU A 111 -7.09 51.06 17.95
N LEU A 112 -6.84 51.65 16.78
CA LEU A 112 -6.76 53.09 16.62
C LEU A 112 -8.10 53.80 16.95
N ARG A 113 -9.23 53.12 16.73
CA ARG A 113 -10.59 53.66 16.94
C ARG A 113 -11.19 53.23 18.28
N SER A 114 -10.88 52.02 18.71
CA SER A 114 -11.34 51.41 19.97
C SER A 114 -10.16 50.70 20.64
N PRO A 115 -9.31 51.44 21.39
CA PRO A 115 -8.12 50.90 22.02
C PRO A 115 -8.40 49.79 23.04
N ASP A 116 -9.62 49.75 23.58
CA ASP A 116 -10.13 48.80 24.56
C ASP A 116 -10.72 47.52 23.95
N GLN A 117 -10.64 47.35 22.62
CA GLN A 117 -11.15 46.16 21.94
C GLN A 117 -10.22 44.93 22.16
N GLU A 118 -10.45 44.18 23.23
CA GLU A 118 -9.63 43.03 23.64
C GLU A 118 -9.45 41.96 22.54
N GLU A 119 -10.49 41.67 21.75
CA GLU A 119 -10.38 40.70 20.65
C GLU A 119 -9.33 41.14 19.62
N ALA A 120 -9.32 42.42 19.24
CA ALA A 120 -8.38 42.93 18.26
C ALA A 120 -6.95 42.95 18.81
N GLN A 121 -6.76 43.24 20.10
CA GLN A 121 -5.44 43.16 20.75
C GLN A 121 -4.89 41.73 20.73
N ASN A 122 -5.72 40.75 21.14
CA ASN A 122 -5.32 39.35 21.16
C ASN A 122 -5.00 38.80 19.76
N GLN A 123 -5.75 39.21 18.73
CA GLN A 123 -5.51 38.77 17.37
C GLN A 123 -4.31 39.48 16.73
N LEU A 124 -4.04 40.74 17.08
CA LEU A 124 -2.82 41.43 16.67
C LEU A 124 -1.58 40.72 17.20
N HIS A 125 -1.57 40.34 18.48
CA HIS A 125 -0.45 39.60 19.06
C HIS A 125 -0.21 38.25 18.35
N LYS A 126 -1.28 37.53 18.00
CA LYS A 126 -1.17 36.29 17.21
C LYS A 126 -0.65 36.53 15.79
N ALA A 127 -1.01 37.64 15.18
CA ALA A 127 -0.52 38.01 13.85
C ALA A 127 0.99 38.32 13.87
N GLU A 128 1.46 38.99 14.92
CA GLU A 128 2.89 39.23 15.18
C GLU A 128 3.65 37.92 15.46
N GLU A 129 3.13 37.05 16.35
CA GLU A 129 3.70 35.71 16.61
C GLU A 129 3.82 34.90 15.32
N LEU A 130 2.76 34.90 14.49
CA LEU A 130 2.73 34.16 13.24
C LEU A 130 3.77 34.68 12.24
N GLU A 131 3.95 36.00 12.13
CA GLU A 131 4.92 36.62 11.23
C GLU A 131 6.36 36.26 11.62
N GLU A 132 6.67 36.29 12.91
CA GLU A 132 7.98 35.87 13.44
C GLU A 132 8.26 34.40 13.14
N LEU A 133 7.27 33.52 13.36
CA LEU A 133 7.39 32.09 13.07
C LEU A 133 7.53 31.79 11.58
N GLN A 134 6.80 32.49 10.71
CA GLN A 134 6.95 32.36 9.25
C GLN A 134 8.38 32.72 8.83
N GLU A 135 8.90 33.85 9.31
CA GLU A 135 10.27 34.30 9.02
C GLU A 135 11.33 33.31 9.56
N GLU A 136 11.13 32.76 10.76
CA GLU A 136 11.99 31.70 11.31
C GLU A 136 11.98 30.43 10.45
N ALA A 137 10.80 29.98 10.04
CA ALA A 137 10.64 28.82 9.16
C ALA A 137 11.35 29.04 7.82
N HIS A 138 11.19 30.20 7.20
CA HIS A 138 11.89 30.56 5.96
C HIS A 138 13.42 30.53 6.15
N LYS A 139 13.95 31.11 7.24
CA LYS A 139 15.39 31.10 7.54
C LYS A 139 15.93 29.69 7.79
N ALA A 140 15.20 28.84 8.52
CA ALA A 140 15.57 27.45 8.74
C ALA A 140 15.56 26.66 7.41
N HIS A 141 14.53 26.86 6.59
CA HIS A 141 14.38 26.21 5.30
C HIS A 141 15.51 26.58 4.34
N HIS A 142 15.88 27.87 4.27
CA HIS A 142 17.00 28.35 3.44
C HIS A 142 18.36 27.79 3.89
N ARG A 143 18.53 27.47 5.17
CA ARG A 143 19.74 26.80 5.71
C ARG A 143 19.74 25.30 5.44
N GLY A 144 18.63 24.73 4.96
CA GLY A 144 18.46 23.29 4.76
C GLY A 144 18.15 22.52 6.05
N ASP A 145 17.82 23.22 7.14
CA ASP A 145 17.42 22.58 8.40
C ASP A 145 15.93 22.21 8.34
N TYR A 146 15.64 21.10 7.65
CA TYR A 146 14.28 20.64 7.43
C TYR A 146 13.58 20.21 8.72
N THR A 147 14.34 19.72 9.71
CA THR A 147 13.81 19.29 11.01
C THR A 147 13.28 20.46 11.83
N THR A 148 14.07 21.53 11.99
CA THR A 148 13.62 22.73 12.68
C THR A 148 12.54 23.45 11.89
N THR A 149 12.64 23.47 10.55
CA THR A 149 11.58 24.03 9.69
C THR A 149 10.23 23.37 9.97
N ILE A 150 10.17 22.03 10.05
CA ILE A 150 8.92 21.30 10.35
C ILE A 150 8.40 21.68 11.75
N GLN A 151 9.25 21.71 12.77
CA GLN A 151 8.85 22.06 14.14
C GLN A 151 8.23 23.46 14.24
N VAL A 152 8.82 24.44 13.56
CA VAL A 152 8.29 25.81 13.51
C VAL A 152 6.98 25.83 12.72
N LEU A 153 6.94 25.15 11.56
CA LEU A 153 5.74 25.09 10.71
C LEU A 153 4.55 24.38 11.36
N ASP A 154 4.79 23.46 12.30
CA ASP A 154 3.72 22.86 13.11
C ASP A 154 2.95 23.95 13.85
N ARG A 155 3.66 24.89 14.48
CA ARG A 155 3.05 26.02 15.18
C ARG A 155 2.40 27.01 14.22
N VAL A 156 3.05 27.31 13.10
CA VAL A 156 2.48 28.18 12.04
C VAL A 156 1.12 27.64 11.58
N ILE A 157 1.02 26.35 11.27
CA ILE A 157 -0.20 25.75 10.73
C ILE A 157 -1.33 25.65 11.78
N GLU A 158 -0.99 25.58 13.08
CA GLU A 158 -1.98 25.71 14.16
C GLU A 158 -2.64 27.09 14.17
N LEU A 159 -1.86 28.16 13.96
CA LEU A 159 -2.34 29.54 13.95
C LEU A 159 -3.00 29.92 12.62
N SER A 160 -2.43 29.44 11.49
CA SER A 160 -2.89 29.70 10.13
C SER A 160 -3.26 28.41 9.38
N PRO A 161 -4.37 27.76 9.77
CA PRO A 161 -4.78 26.49 9.18
C PRO A 161 -5.30 26.62 7.75
N TRP A 162 -5.30 27.79 7.11
CA TRP A 162 -5.64 27.97 5.70
C TRP A 162 -4.48 28.57 4.90
N ASP A 163 -3.27 28.56 5.46
CA ASP A 163 -2.04 28.93 4.76
C ASP A 163 -1.57 27.76 3.85
N PRO A 164 -1.61 27.93 2.50
CA PRO A 164 -1.09 26.94 1.57
C PRO A 164 0.45 26.95 1.48
N GLU A 165 1.11 28.08 1.71
CA GLU A 165 2.57 28.25 1.56
C GLU A 165 3.32 27.48 2.64
N SER A 166 2.91 27.69 3.88
CA SER A 166 3.49 26.99 5.03
C SER A 166 3.29 25.48 4.92
N ARG A 167 2.13 25.03 4.43
CA ARG A 167 1.90 23.59 4.16
C ARG A 167 2.75 23.04 3.04
N GLU A 168 2.85 23.76 1.92
CA GLU A 168 3.69 23.35 0.80
C GLU A 168 5.18 23.29 1.19
N MET A 169 5.64 24.23 2.03
CA MET A 169 6.99 24.23 2.59
C MET A 169 7.22 23.05 3.52
N ARG A 170 6.27 22.75 4.42
CA ARG A 170 6.38 21.59 5.32
C ARG A 170 6.37 20.28 4.54
N ALA A 171 5.52 20.18 3.52
CA ALA A 171 5.49 19.04 2.60
C ALA A 171 6.83 18.84 1.89
N GLU A 172 7.45 19.91 1.38
CA GLU A 172 8.79 19.83 0.79
C GLU A 172 9.83 19.29 1.80
N CYS A 173 9.78 19.76 3.04
CA CYS A 173 10.66 19.25 4.10
C CYS A 173 10.46 17.74 4.34
N TYR A 174 9.21 17.27 4.39
CA TYR A 174 8.90 15.84 4.51
C TYR A 174 9.41 15.02 3.32
N ILE A 175 9.29 15.53 2.10
CA ILE A 175 9.84 14.86 0.90
C ILE A 175 11.36 14.72 1.02
N ARG A 176 12.06 15.78 1.48
CA ARG A 176 13.52 15.80 1.64
C ARG A 176 14.01 14.86 2.74
N LEU A 177 13.20 14.62 3.76
CA LEU A 177 13.48 13.66 4.83
C LEU A 177 13.06 12.22 4.49
N GLY A 178 12.50 11.98 3.30
CA GLY A 178 12.06 10.64 2.89
C GLY A 178 10.73 10.20 3.54
N GLU A 179 9.88 11.16 3.95
CA GLU A 179 8.57 10.92 4.55
C GLU A 179 7.41 11.37 3.62
N PRO A 180 7.30 10.84 2.39
CA PRO A 180 6.34 11.33 1.37
C PRO A 180 4.87 11.20 1.80
N ARG A 181 4.53 10.24 2.67
CA ARG A 181 3.16 10.09 3.19
C ARG A 181 2.73 11.30 4.03
N LYS A 182 3.63 11.89 4.83
CA LYS A 182 3.33 13.10 5.59
C LYS A 182 3.21 14.32 4.67
N ALA A 183 4.03 14.38 3.61
CA ALA A 183 3.92 15.43 2.59
C ALA A 183 2.56 15.44 1.88
N ILE A 184 1.98 14.27 1.60
CA ILE A 184 0.64 14.14 1.00
C ILE A 184 -0.44 14.72 1.91
N LEU A 185 -0.33 14.55 3.23
CA LEU A 185 -1.29 15.12 4.20
C LEU A 185 -1.33 16.65 4.15
N ASP A 186 -0.20 17.29 3.87
CA ASP A 186 -0.09 18.74 3.75
C ASP A 186 -0.49 19.26 2.36
N LEU A 187 -0.05 18.58 1.29
CA LEU A 187 -0.34 18.99 -0.09
C LEU A 187 -1.81 18.84 -0.46
N THR A 188 -2.50 17.83 0.08
CA THR A 188 -3.92 17.57 -0.23
C THR A 188 -4.82 18.78 0.06
N PRO A 189 -4.80 19.37 1.28
CA PRO A 189 -5.51 20.62 1.54
C PRO A 189 -4.87 21.82 0.82
N ALA A 190 -3.54 21.94 0.76
CA ALA A 190 -2.86 23.09 0.16
C ALA A 190 -3.23 23.30 -1.33
N ALA A 191 -3.32 22.22 -2.10
CA ALA A 191 -3.72 22.26 -3.51
C ALA A 191 -5.11 22.87 -3.72
N ARG A 192 -6.01 22.75 -2.72
CA ARG A 192 -7.41 23.21 -2.79
C ARG A 192 -7.61 24.59 -2.13
N LEU A 193 -6.66 25.03 -1.31
CA LEU A 193 -6.70 26.33 -0.63
C LEU A 193 -6.45 27.50 -1.58
N ARG A 194 -5.75 27.29 -2.70
CA ARG A 194 -5.60 28.29 -3.77
C ARG A 194 -6.53 27.98 -4.96
N THR A 195 -6.97 29.02 -5.68
CA THR A 195 -7.91 28.86 -6.81
C THR A 195 -7.22 28.37 -8.09
N ASP A 196 -5.95 28.74 -8.26
CA ASP A 196 -5.10 28.27 -9.35
C ASP A 196 -3.82 27.70 -8.74
N ASN A 197 -3.84 26.40 -8.41
CA ASN A 197 -2.70 25.71 -7.81
C ASN A 197 -2.35 24.43 -8.54
N ARG A 198 -2.18 24.57 -9.85
CA ARG A 198 -1.78 23.48 -10.75
C ARG A 198 -0.51 22.79 -10.28
N ALA A 199 0.48 23.57 -9.83
CA ALA A 199 1.76 23.07 -9.35
C ALA A 199 1.61 22.14 -8.14
N ALA A 200 0.74 22.47 -7.18
CA ALA A 200 0.49 21.58 -6.04
C ALA A 200 -0.26 20.31 -6.44
N PHE A 201 -1.27 20.39 -7.33
CA PHE A 201 -1.94 19.18 -7.85
C PHE A 201 -0.97 18.26 -8.61
N LEU A 202 -0.08 18.83 -9.42
CA LEU A 202 0.96 18.08 -10.12
C LEU A 202 1.95 17.44 -9.14
N LYS A 203 2.44 18.18 -8.14
CA LYS A 203 3.36 17.65 -7.11
C LYS A 203 2.70 16.53 -6.31
N LEU A 204 1.45 16.72 -5.87
CA LEU A 204 0.66 15.71 -5.15
C LEU A 204 0.44 14.45 -6.00
N SER A 205 0.05 14.61 -7.26
CA SER A 205 -0.16 13.49 -8.18
C SER A 205 1.12 12.69 -8.44
N ARG A 206 2.27 13.36 -8.58
CA ARG A 206 3.58 12.70 -8.71
C ARG A 206 3.95 11.92 -7.45
N LEU A 207 3.78 12.49 -6.25
CA LEU A 207 4.04 11.76 -5.00
C LEU A 207 3.16 10.53 -4.83
N LEU A 208 1.88 10.63 -5.16
CA LEU A 208 0.96 9.50 -5.12
C LEU A 208 1.37 8.42 -6.12
N TYR A 209 1.82 8.82 -7.31
CA TYR A 209 2.35 7.90 -8.33
C TYR A 209 3.61 7.16 -7.84
N ASP A 210 4.57 7.88 -7.25
CA ASP A 210 5.81 7.30 -6.72
C ASP A 210 5.54 6.30 -5.59
N LEU A 211 4.47 6.51 -4.80
CA LEU A 211 4.00 5.59 -3.76
C LEU A 211 3.16 4.43 -4.27
N GLY A 212 2.89 4.36 -5.58
CA GLY A 212 2.06 3.31 -6.16
C GLY A 212 0.57 3.58 -6.15
N GLU A 213 0.10 4.70 -5.62
CA GLU A 213 -1.31 5.07 -5.51
C GLU A 213 -1.82 5.67 -6.85
N HIS A 214 -1.73 4.90 -7.93
CA HIS A 214 -2.01 5.34 -9.31
C HIS A 214 -3.44 5.86 -9.50
N HIS A 215 -4.43 5.33 -8.79
CA HIS A 215 -5.82 5.84 -8.85
C HIS A 215 -5.95 7.24 -8.25
N ASN A 216 -5.36 7.46 -7.07
CA ASN A 216 -5.35 8.77 -6.42
C ASN A 216 -4.55 9.77 -7.26
N SER A 217 -3.38 9.36 -7.75
CA SER A 217 -2.58 10.15 -8.70
C SER A 217 -3.40 10.58 -9.93
N LEU A 218 -4.17 9.66 -10.52
CA LEU A 218 -5.02 9.93 -11.68
C LEU A 218 -6.18 10.89 -11.36
N SER A 219 -6.70 10.86 -10.14
CA SER A 219 -7.70 11.81 -9.66
C SER A 219 -7.11 13.22 -9.55
N GLU A 220 -5.98 13.38 -8.85
CA GLU A 220 -5.38 14.68 -8.62
C GLU A 220 -4.84 15.33 -9.91
N ILE A 221 -4.29 14.55 -10.85
CA ILE A 221 -3.84 15.11 -12.14
C ILE A 221 -5.00 15.59 -13.02
N ARG A 222 -6.20 14.99 -12.87
CA ARG A 222 -7.40 15.49 -13.54
C ARG A 222 -7.83 16.83 -12.96
N GLU A 223 -7.66 17.06 -11.66
CA GLU A 223 -7.88 18.38 -11.05
C GLU A 223 -6.90 19.41 -11.62
N CYS A 224 -5.62 19.06 -11.81
CA CYS A 224 -4.68 19.96 -12.51
C CYS A 224 -5.20 20.34 -13.92
N LEU A 225 -5.62 19.35 -14.72
CA LEU A 225 -6.11 19.59 -16.08
C LEU A 225 -7.47 20.31 -16.16
N LYS A 226 -8.27 20.27 -15.09
CA LYS A 226 -9.48 21.10 -14.99
C LYS A 226 -9.14 22.58 -14.84
N LEU A 227 -8.03 22.90 -14.18
CA LEU A 227 -7.54 24.28 -14.04
C LEU A 227 -6.92 24.80 -15.35
N ASP A 228 -6.14 23.96 -16.03
CA ASP A 228 -5.63 24.26 -17.38
C ASP A 228 -5.53 23.00 -18.24
N GLN A 229 -6.33 22.97 -19.31
CA GLN A 229 -6.40 21.85 -20.25
C GLN A 229 -5.17 21.75 -21.15
N ASP A 230 -4.42 22.84 -21.34
CA ASP A 230 -3.25 22.94 -22.20
C ASP A 230 -1.92 22.80 -21.44
N ASP A 231 -1.97 22.51 -20.13
CA ASP A 231 -0.78 22.27 -19.31
C ASP A 231 -0.01 21.03 -19.82
N LYS A 232 1.15 21.28 -20.42
CA LYS A 232 1.99 20.24 -21.01
C LYS A 232 2.51 19.25 -19.97
N GLU A 233 2.87 19.72 -18.77
CA GLU A 233 3.41 18.85 -17.72
C GLU A 233 2.31 17.97 -17.12
N CYS A 234 1.16 18.56 -16.79
CA CYS A 234 0.03 17.81 -16.26
C CYS A 234 -0.52 16.83 -17.29
N PHE A 235 -0.56 17.20 -18.57
CA PHE A 235 -1.04 16.30 -19.62
C PHE A 235 -0.07 15.14 -19.90
N ALA A 236 1.24 15.40 -19.88
CA ALA A 236 2.25 14.35 -19.99
C ALA A 236 2.14 13.35 -18.83
N HIS A 237 2.04 13.84 -17.59
CA HIS A 237 1.87 12.97 -16.43
C HIS A 237 0.53 12.21 -16.47
N TYR A 238 -0.57 12.88 -16.83
CA TYR A 238 -1.88 12.23 -17.00
C TYR A 238 -1.83 11.06 -17.99
N LYS A 239 -1.15 11.22 -19.13
CA LYS A 239 -1.01 10.12 -20.11
C LYS A 239 -0.28 8.92 -19.52
N GLN A 240 0.81 9.17 -18.80
CA GLN A 240 1.60 8.12 -18.14
C GLN A 240 0.75 7.38 -17.10
N VAL A 241 0.16 8.12 -16.15
CA VAL A 241 -0.64 7.55 -15.05
C VAL A 241 -1.87 6.81 -15.60
N LYS A 242 -2.58 7.39 -16.57
CA LYS A 242 -3.76 6.76 -17.19
C LYS A 242 -3.40 5.47 -17.90
N LYS A 243 -2.29 5.44 -18.64
CA LYS A 243 -1.84 4.23 -19.34
C LYS A 243 -1.48 3.15 -18.33
N LEU A 244 -0.69 3.48 -17.31
CA LEU A 244 -0.28 2.55 -16.27
C LEU A 244 -1.48 1.99 -15.50
N SER A 245 -2.35 2.86 -14.98
CA SER A 245 -3.56 2.45 -14.24
C SER A 245 -4.42 1.52 -15.08
N LYS A 246 -4.67 1.86 -16.36
CA LYS A 246 -5.46 1.00 -17.25
C LYS A 246 -4.81 -0.38 -17.47
N GLN A 247 -3.48 -0.45 -17.55
CA GLN A 247 -2.78 -1.72 -17.70
C GLN A 247 -2.89 -2.57 -16.43
N MET A 248 -2.76 -1.96 -15.25
CA MET A 248 -2.91 -2.65 -13.95
C MET A 248 -4.35 -3.12 -13.73
N ASP A 249 -5.33 -2.25 -13.94
CA ASP A 249 -6.76 -2.57 -13.81
C ASP A 249 -7.14 -3.73 -14.74
N SER A 250 -6.71 -3.65 -16.01
CA SER A 250 -6.95 -4.72 -16.98
C SER A 250 -6.25 -6.03 -16.61
N ALA A 251 -5.12 -6.01 -15.91
CA ALA A 251 -4.43 -7.22 -15.49
C ALA A 251 -5.17 -7.90 -14.33
N GLU A 252 -5.67 -7.12 -13.36
CA GLU A 252 -6.49 -7.65 -12.27
C GLU A 252 -7.84 -8.18 -12.76
N ASP A 253 -8.48 -7.50 -13.72
CA ASP A 253 -9.70 -8.01 -14.37
C ASP A 253 -9.44 -9.38 -15.01
N LEU A 254 -8.34 -9.54 -15.75
CA LEU A 254 -7.95 -10.82 -16.37
C LEU A 254 -7.67 -11.92 -15.33
N ILE A 255 -7.07 -11.57 -14.19
CA ILE A 255 -6.88 -12.50 -13.07
C ILE A 255 -8.22 -12.96 -12.52
N SER A 256 -9.19 -12.05 -12.34
CA SER A 256 -10.54 -12.39 -11.88
C SER A 256 -11.29 -13.32 -12.86
N GLU A 257 -11.01 -13.17 -14.16
CA GLU A 257 -11.51 -14.03 -15.25
C GLU A 257 -10.71 -15.34 -15.40
N GLN A 258 -9.68 -15.57 -14.57
CA GLN A 258 -8.76 -16.73 -14.62
C GLN A 258 -7.95 -16.82 -15.94
N ARG A 259 -7.80 -15.70 -16.65
CA ARG A 259 -7.02 -15.59 -17.90
C ARG A 259 -5.57 -15.19 -17.57
N TYR A 260 -4.89 -16.07 -16.86
CA TYR A 260 -3.59 -15.81 -16.24
C TYR A 260 -2.48 -15.46 -17.25
N GLN A 261 -2.42 -16.13 -18.40
CA GLN A 261 -1.39 -15.82 -19.40
C GLN A 261 -1.50 -14.38 -19.93
N GLU A 262 -2.73 -13.93 -20.21
CA GLU A 262 -2.96 -12.57 -20.67
C GLU A 262 -2.68 -11.54 -19.56
N ALA A 263 -2.95 -11.89 -18.30
CA ALA A 263 -2.60 -11.05 -17.15
C ALA A 263 -1.08 -10.88 -17.00
N ILE A 264 -0.30 -11.94 -17.25
CA ILE A 264 1.18 -11.89 -17.27
C ILE A 264 1.64 -10.88 -18.33
N ASP A 265 1.15 -10.99 -19.57
CA ASP A 265 1.50 -10.08 -20.67
C ASP A 265 1.16 -8.61 -20.34
N LYS A 266 0.05 -8.38 -19.61
CA LYS A 266 -0.32 -7.03 -19.12
C LYS A 266 0.67 -6.54 -18.06
N TYR A 267 1.04 -7.36 -17.09
CA TYR A 267 1.99 -6.96 -16.05
C TYR A 267 3.41 -6.74 -16.56
N GLU A 268 3.87 -7.52 -17.54
CA GLU A 268 5.11 -7.21 -18.27
C GLU A 268 5.02 -5.85 -18.99
N SER A 269 3.85 -5.53 -19.53
CA SER A 269 3.59 -4.22 -20.14
C SER A 269 3.55 -3.09 -19.11
N VAL A 270 3.13 -3.34 -17.87
CA VAL A 270 3.23 -2.39 -16.74
C VAL A 270 4.70 -2.10 -16.46
N MET A 271 5.54 -3.12 -16.33
CA MET A 271 6.98 -2.98 -16.09
C MET A 271 7.72 -2.26 -17.22
N ARG A 272 7.28 -2.41 -18.47
CA ARG A 272 7.81 -1.63 -19.61
C ARG A 272 7.35 -0.17 -19.62
N THR A 273 6.12 0.10 -19.17
CA THR A 273 5.60 1.47 -19.07
C THR A 273 6.25 2.22 -17.91
N GLU A 274 6.49 1.57 -16.78
CA GLU A 274 7.12 2.16 -15.60
C GLU A 274 8.21 1.25 -15.01
N PRO A 275 9.44 1.32 -15.53
CA PRO A 275 10.55 0.51 -15.04
C PRO A 275 11.29 1.13 -13.84
N ASN A 276 11.09 2.42 -13.56
CA ASN A 276 11.96 3.15 -12.62
C ASN A 276 11.45 3.12 -11.19
N ILE A 277 10.13 3.00 -11.00
CA ILE A 277 9.53 3.00 -9.66
C ILE A 277 9.49 1.55 -9.14
N PRO A 278 10.22 1.23 -8.06
CA PRO A 278 10.32 -0.13 -7.55
C PRO A 278 8.96 -0.73 -7.21
N PHE A 279 8.05 0.06 -6.63
CA PHE A 279 6.70 -0.39 -6.27
C PHE A 279 5.99 -1.10 -7.43
N TYR A 280 5.92 -0.47 -8.61
CA TYR A 280 5.21 -1.05 -9.75
C TYR A 280 5.89 -2.31 -10.28
N THR A 281 7.23 -2.33 -10.31
CA THR A 281 7.95 -3.51 -10.78
C THR A 281 7.85 -4.70 -9.82
N THR A 282 7.91 -4.44 -8.51
CA THR A 282 7.74 -5.47 -7.47
C THR A 282 6.31 -5.98 -7.47
N LYS A 283 5.32 -5.10 -7.54
CA LYS A 283 3.91 -5.50 -7.60
C LYS A 283 3.61 -6.32 -8.86
N ALA A 284 4.12 -5.91 -10.02
CA ALA A 284 3.97 -6.68 -11.25
C ALA A 284 4.58 -8.08 -11.13
N LYS A 285 5.79 -8.22 -10.57
CA LYS A 285 6.42 -9.52 -10.35
C LYS A 285 5.66 -10.40 -9.36
N GLU A 286 5.16 -9.85 -8.26
CA GLU A 286 4.28 -10.55 -7.32
C GLU A 286 3.07 -11.15 -8.06
N ARG A 287 2.39 -10.36 -8.89
CA ARG A 287 1.21 -10.81 -9.63
C ARG A 287 1.53 -11.77 -10.77
N ILE A 288 2.68 -11.63 -11.44
CA ILE A 288 3.17 -12.60 -12.44
C ILE A 288 3.48 -13.94 -11.76
N CYS A 289 4.19 -13.92 -10.63
CA CYS A 289 4.47 -15.10 -9.79
C CYS A 289 3.16 -15.85 -9.46
N PHE A 290 2.16 -15.13 -8.94
CA PHE A 290 0.83 -15.69 -8.69
C PHE A 290 0.22 -16.36 -9.95
N CYS A 291 0.25 -15.67 -11.09
CA CYS A 291 -0.31 -16.20 -12.33
C CYS A 291 0.41 -17.46 -12.83
N LEU A 292 1.75 -17.49 -12.77
CA LEU A 292 2.58 -18.63 -13.19
C LEU A 292 2.27 -19.88 -12.35
N VAL A 293 2.09 -19.72 -11.04
CA VAL A 293 1.65 -20.79 -10.14
C VAL A 293 0.29 -21.34 -10.56
N LYS A 294 -0.66 -20.48 -10.93
CA LYS A 294 -2.02 -20.90 -11.34
C LYS A 294 -2.04 -21.66 -12.66
N ILE A 295 -1.15 -21.33 -13.61
CA ILE A 295 -1.01 -22.08 -14.87
C ILE A 295 -0.10 -23.31 -14.76
N LYS A 296 0.50 -23.54 -13.59
CA LYS A 296 1.41 -24.67 -13.29
C LYS A 296 2.75 -24.64 -14.02
N GLU A 297 3.22 -23.45 -14.37
CA GLU A 297 4.58 -23.23 -14.90
C GLU A 297 5.57 -23.05 -13.74
N ALA A 298 5.79 -24.13 -12.98
CA ALA A 298 6.39 -24.07 -11.65
C ALA A 298 7.86 -23.59 -11.63
N GLU A 299 8.66 -23.92 -12.64
CA GLU A 299 10.06 -23.48 -12.74
C GLU A 299 10.15 -21.96 -12.95
N LEU A 300 9.39 -21.42 -13.91
CA LEU A 300 9.32 -19.99 -14.18
C LEU A 300 8.71 -19.22 -12.99
N ALA A 301 7.71 -19.82 -12.34
CA ALA A 301 7.13 -19.26 -11.12
C ALA A 301 8.21 -19.11 -10.05
N LEU A 302 8.97 -20.16 -9.78
CA LEU A 302 10.02 -20.15 -8.75
C LEU A 302 11.05 -19.05 -8.97
N ASP A 303 11.54 -18.90 -10.20
CA ASP A 303 12.50 -17.84 -10.56
C ASP A 303 11.90 -16.45 -10.32
N THR A 304 10.69 -16.22 -10.83
CA THR A 304 10.00 -14.93 -10.72
C THR A 304 9.68 -14.57 -9.27
N CYS A 305 9.14 -15.53 -8.51
CA CYS A 305 8.82 -15.34 -7.09
C CYS A 305 10.09 -15.10 -6.26
N SER A 306 11.20 -15.78 -6.57
CA SER A 306 12.47 -15.59 -5.88
C SER A 306 13.04 -14.20 -6.10
N GLU A 307 13.00 -13.70 -7.35
CA GLU A 307 13.38 -12.32 -7.64
C GLU A 307 12.47 -11.29 -6.96
N ALA A 308 11.17 -11.58 -6.87
CA ALA A 308 10.21 -10.71 -6.20
C ALA A 308 10.47 -10.67 -4.68
N HIS A 309 10.71 -11.83 -4.05
CA HIS A 309 11.00 -11.95 -2.63
C HIS A 309 12.33 -11.28 -2.24
N GLN A 310 13.36 -11.33 -3.10
CA GLN A 310 14.60 -10.58 -2.86
C GLN A 310 14.38 -9.07 -2.73
N ARG A 311 13.35 -8.53 -3.39
CA ARG A 311 13.00 -7.10 -3.36
C ARG A 311 12.07 -6.75 -2.21
N ASP A 312 11.18 -7.67 -1.85
CA ASP A 312 10.20 -7.50 -0.79
C ASP A 312 10.10 -8.78 0.06
N PRO A 313 11.05 -8.99 0.99
CA PRO A 313 11.15 -10.25 1.74
C PRO A 313 9.96 -10.52 2.66
N GLN A 314 9.28 -9.47 3.11
CA GLN A 314 8.18 -9.57 4.07
C GLN A 314 6.82 -9.78 3.40
N ASN A 315 6.78 -9.91 2.08
CA ASN A 315 5.54 -10.06 1.34
C ASN A 315 5.00 -11.48 1.44
N ILE A 316 3.97 -11.64 2.26
CA ILE A 316 3.31 -12.93 2.52
C ILE A 316 2.74 -13.57 1.24
N HIS A 317 2.32 -12.79 0.26
CA HIS A 317 1.75 -13.32 -0.99
C HIS A 317 2.84 -13.96 -1.84
N ILE A 318 4.02 -13.34 -1.92
CA ILE A 318 5.16 -13.88 -2.66
C ILE A 318 5.63 -15.19 -2.01
N LEU A 319 5.76 -15.23 -0.68
CA LEU A 319 6.15 -16.44 0.06
C LEU A 319 5.15 -17.57 -0.15
N ARG A 320 3.84 -17.29 -0.03
CA ARG A 320 2.78 -18.27 -0.30
C ARG A 320 2.87 -18.84 -1.71
N ASP A 321 3.01 -17.97 -2.71
CA ASP A 321 3.01 -18.39 -4.11
C ASP A 321 4.31 -19.14 -4.48
N ARG A 322 5.46 -18.74 -3.89
CA ARG A 322 6.73 -19.48 -4.02
C ARG A 322 6.64 -20.87 -3.38
N ALA A 323 6.02 -20.99 -2.20
CA ALA A 323 5.78 -22.27 -1.55
C ALA A 323 4.90 -23.19 -2.42
N GLU A 324 3.88 -22.64 -3.07
CA GLU A 324 3.02 -23.40 -3.97
C GLU A 324 3.79 -23.85 -5.24
N ALA A 325 4.71 -23.03 -5.77
CA ALA A 325 5.62 -23.45 -6.83
C ALA A 325 6.53 -24.61 -6.38
N TYR A 326 7.08 -24.55 -5.16
CA TYR A 326 7.86 -25.66 -4.60
C TYR A 326 7.05 -26.95 -4.45
N ILE A 327 5.78 -26.86 -4.02
CA ILE A 327 4.88 -28.01 -3.96
C ILE A 327 4.70 -28.64 -5.36
N GLN A 328 4.53 -27.82 -6.40
CA GLN A 328 4.41 -28.31 -7.78
C GLN A 328 5.69 -29.01 -8.26
N LEU A 329 6.86 -28.53 -7.82
CA LEU A 329 8.17 -29.15 -8.07
C LEU A 329 8.50 -30.31 -7.11
N GLN A 330 7.61 -30.63 -6.17
CA GLN A 330 7.78 -31.67 -5.14
C GLN A 330 8.94 -31.41 -4.15
N ASP A 331 9.39 -30.15 -4.03
CA ASP A 331 10.37 -29.72 -3.03
C ASP A 331 9.62 -29.29 -1.75
N TYR A 332 9.07 -30.29 -1.04
CA TYR A 332 8.17 -30.03 0.10
C TYR A 332 8.90 -29.44 1.31
N GLU A 333 10.20 -29.71 1.46
CA GLU A 333 11.03 -29.08 2.49
C GLU A 333 11.01 -27.56 2.36
N LYS A 334 11.35 -27.01 1.19
CA LYS A 334 11.36 -25.56 0.97
C LYS A 334 9.98 -24.94 0.99
N ALA A 335 8.96 -25.68 0.54
CA ALA A 335 7.57 -25.21 0.67
C ALA A 335 7.18 -25.01 2.14
N VAL A 336 7.58 -25.91 3.04
CA VAL A 336 7.33 -25.77 4.48
C VAL A 336 8.10 -24.58 5.05
N GLU A 337 9.35 -24.36 4.64
CA GLU A 337 10.16 -23.20 5.07
C GLU A 337 9.48 -21.87 4.68
N ASP A 338 9.07 -21.71 3.42
CA ASP A 338 8.40 -20.49 2.94
C ASP A 338 7.07 -20.23 3.68
N TYR A 339 6.26 -21.26 3.92
CA TYR A 339 5.01 -21.11 4.67
C TYR A 339 5.26 -20.81 6.16
N GLN A 340 6.34 -21.32 6.74
CA GLN A 340 6.73 -20.99 8.12
C GLN A 340 7.16 -19.53 8.22
N GLU A 341 7.99 -19.06 7.30
CA GLU A 341 8.40 -17.65 7.21
C GLU A 341 7.18 -16.74 7.01
N ALA A 342 6.27 -17.08 6.09
CA ALA A 342 5.05 -16.31 5.86
C ALA A 342 4.18 -16.19 7.14
N ARG A 343 4.13 -17.23 7.96
CA ARG A 343 3.39 -17.27 9.23
C ARG A 343 4.03 -16.39 10.32
N GLU A 344 5.32 -16.09 10.23
CA GLU A 344 5.96 -15.14 11.18
C GLU A 344 5.43 -13.72 10.99
N PHE A 345 5.05 -13.35 9.76
CA PHE A 345 4.48 -12.05 9.43
C PHE A 345 2.96 -11.96 9.67
N ASP A 346 2.23 -13.06 9.47
CA ASP A 346 0.77 -13.11 9.69
C ASP A 346 0.33 -14.47 10.25
N GLN A 347 0.19 -14.54 11.57
CA GLN A 347 -0.13 -15.77 12.30
C GLN A 347 -1.59 -16.21 12.14
N ASP A 348 -2.49 -15.26 11.92
CA ASP A 348 -3.94 -15.50 11.87
C ASP A 348 -4.43 -15.83 10.45
N ASN A 349 -3.53 -15.79 9.46
CA ASN A 349 -3.86 -16.06 8.07
C ASN A 349 -4.24 -17.53 7.83
N GLN A 350 -5.52 -17.75 7.53
CA GLN A 350 -6.05 -19.08 7.28
C GLN A 350 -5.40 -19.76 6.05
N GLU A 351 -5.14 -19.01 4.96
CA GLU A 351 -4.55 -19.57 3.75
C GLU A 351 -3.13 -20.10 4.00
N ILE A 352 -2.32 -19.36 4.77
CA ILE A 352 -0.95 -19.74 5.14
C ILE A 352 -0.97 -20.98 6.03
N ARG A 353 -1.86 -21.02 7.02
CA ARG A 353 -1.99 -22.19 7.91
C ARG A 353 -2.39 -23.46 7.15
N GLU A 354 -3.41 -23.37 6.29
CA GLU A 354 -3.85 -24.49 5.45
C GLU A 354 -2.77 -24.92 4.45
N GLY A 355 -2.03 -23.96 3.88
CA GLY A 355 -0.87 -24.20 3.01
C GLY A 355 0.24 -24.95 3.74
N LEU A 356 0.60 -24.51 4.94
CA LEU A 356 1.63 -25.12 5.78
C LEU A 356 1.24 -26.56 6.17
N GLU A 357 0.02 -26.79 6.64
CA GLU A 357 -0.46 -28.13 6.99
C GLU A 357 -0.43 -29.07 5.79
N ARG A 358 -0.82 -28.58 4.61
CA ARG A 358 -0.75 -29.33 3.35
C ARG A 358 0.68 -29.68 2.98
N ALA A 359 1.60 -28.70 3.04
CA ALA A 359 3.02 -28.90 2.74
C ALA A 359 3.66 -29.90 3.70
N GLN A 360 3.39 -29.80 5.01
CA GLN A 360 3.87 -30.74 6.04
C GLN A 360 3.31 -32.15 5.83
N LYS A 361 2.04 -32.29 5.45
CA LYS A 361 1.44 -33.57 5.13
C LYS A 361 2.11 -34.20 3.90
N LEU A 362 2.36 -33.42 2.85
CA LEU A 362 3.05 -33.87 1.64
C LEU A 362 4.50 -34.27 1.94
N LEU A 363 5.20 -33.50 2.77
CA LEU A 363 6.54 -33.81 3.26
C LEU A 363 6.57 -35.12 4.07
N LYS A 364 5.59 -35.33 4.96
CA LYS A 364 5.48 -36.59 5.69
C LYS A 364 5.20 -37.76 4.75
N LEU A 365 4.37 -37.57 3.73
CA LEU A 365 4.08 -38.59 2.72
C LEU A 365 5.29 -38.88 1.82
N SER A 366 6.10 -37.88 1.46
CA SER A 366 7.30 -38.07 0.64
C SER A 366 8.41 -38.80 1.39
N ARG A 367 8.50 -38.61 2.72
CA ARG A 367 9.46 -39.30 3.59
C ARG A 367 9.07 -40.75 3.91
N LYS A 368 7.78 -41.10 3.82
CA LYS A 368 7.31 -42.47 4.03
C LYS A 368 7.85 -43.38 2.93
N ARG A 369 8.65 -44.36 3.33
CA ARG A 369 9.23 -45.36 2.44
C ARG A 369 8.17 -46.40 2.09
N ASP A 370 7.89 -46.60 0.79
CA ASP A 370 7.08 -47.74 0.34
C ASP A 370 7.99 -48.92 0.00
N TYR A 371 8.24 -49.78 0.97
CA TYR A 371 9.14 -50.94 0.83
C TYR A 371 8.71 -51.91 -0.28
N TYR A 372 7.40 -52.07 -0.51
CA TYR A 372 6.88 -52.94 -1.58
C TYR A 372 7.19 -52.35 -2.96
N LYS A 373 7.01 -51.03 -3.09
CA LYS A 373 7.35 -50.29 -4.33
C LYS A 373 8.85 -50.26 -4.59
N ILE A 374 9.67 -50.11 -3.54
CA ILE A 374 11.15 -50.15 -3.64
C ILE A 374 11.63 -51.49 -4.21
N LEU A 375 11.08 -52.62 -3.74
CA LEU A 375 11.43 -53.95 -4.28
C LEU A 375 10.64 -54.34 -5.54
N GLY A 376 9.63 -53.58 -5.93
CA GLY A 376 8.77 -53.87 -7.09
C GLY A 376 7.93 -55.14 -6.91
N VAL A 377 7.50 -55.45 -5.68
CA VAL A 377 6.74 -56.65 -5.33
C VAL A 377 5.34 -56.32 -4.83
N SER A 378 4.39 -57.24 -5.02
CA SER A 378 3.02 -57.09 -4.51
C SER A 378 3.00 -57.12 -2.97
N ARG A 379 2.01 -56.47 -2.35
CA ARG A 379 1.73 -56.62 -0.90
C ARG A 379 1.44 -58.06 -0.48
N SER A 380 0.96 -58.89 -1.41
CA SER A 380 0.74 -60.33 -1.21
C SER A 380 2.01 -61.18 -1.42
N ALA A 381 3.16 -60.57 -1.73
CA ALA A 381 4.37 -61.31 -2.06
C ALA A 381 4.87 -62.13 -0.87
N ASN A 382 5.25 -63.38 -1.14
CA ASN A 382 5.80 -64.26 -0.12
C ASN A 382 7.29 -63.95 0.14
N LYS A 383 7.85 -64.49 1.23
CA LYS A 383 9.24 -64.23 1.63
C LYS A 383 10.26 -64.59 0.54
N GLN A 384 10.01 -65.63 -0.25
CA GLN A 384 10.92 -66.06 -1.32
C GLN A 384 10.92 -65.07 -2.50
N GLU A 385 9.75 -64.55 -2.86
CA GLU A 385 9.59 -63.53 -3.91
C GLU A 385 10.29 -62.22 -3.53
N ILE A 386 10.17 -61.80 -2.27
CA ILE A 386 10.84 -60.62 -1.72
C ILE A 386 12.37 -60.78 -1.79
N ILE A 387 12.90 -61.94 -1.36
CA ILE A 387 14.34 -62.22 -1.43
C ILE A 387 14.83 -62.28 -2.88
N LYS A 388 14.03 -62.83 -3.80
CA LYS A 388 14.37 -62.89 -5.22
C LYS A 388 14.43 -61.50 -5.85
N ALA A 389 13.46 -60.63 -5.54
CA ALA A 389 13.44 -59.24 -6.00
C ALA A 389 14.62 -58.43 -5.43
N TYR A 390 14.89 -58.58 -4.13
CA TYR A 390 16.06 -58.00 -3.47
C TYR A 390 17.37 -58.40 -4.16
N ARG A 391 17.62 -59.71 -4.39
CA ARG A 391 18.86 -60.18 -5.03
C ARG A 391 19.07 -59.56 -6.41
N LYS A 392 17.99 -59.45 -7.20
CA LYS A 392 18.05 -58.83 -8.53
C LYS A 392 18.41 -57.35 -8.45
N LEU A 393 17.74 -56.59 -7.57
CA LEU A 393 17.96 -55.16 -7.42
C LEU A 393 19.30 -54.84 -6.75
N ALA A 394 19.71 -55.62 -5.75
CA ALA A 394 21.01 -55.49 -5.08
C ALA A 394 22.17 -55.75 -6.06
N GLN A 395 22.04 -56.73 -6.95
CA GLN A 395 23.04 -56.96 -8.00
C GLN A 395 23.08 -55.81 -9.01
N GLN A 396 21.93 -55.21 -9.34
CA GLN A 396 21.85 -54.10 -10.29
C GLN A 396 22.42 -52.79 -9.72
N TRP A 397 22.08 -52.47 -8.48
CA TRP A 397 22.41 -51.21 -7.81
C TRP A 397 23.63 -51.30 -6.89
N HIS A 398 24.45 -52.33 -7.02
CA HIS A 398 25.70 -52.42 -6.26
C HIS A 398 26.64 -51.27 -6.67
N PRO A 399 27.23 -50.49 -5.73
CA PRO A 399 28.09 -49.34 -6.06
C PRO A 399 29.27 -49.66 -6.99
N ASP A 400 29.77 -50.90 -6.95
CA ASP A 400 30.85 -51.39 -7.84
C ASP A 400 30.48 -51.40 -9.33
N ASN A 401 29.19 -51.33 -9.67
CA ASN A 401 28.73 -51.31 -11.06
C ASN A 401 28.86 -49.92 -11.72
N PHE A 402 29.15 -48.88 -10.94
CA PHE A 402 29.16 -47.49 -11.40
C PHE A 402 30.56 -46.88 -11.31
N GLN A 403 30.95 -46.08 -12.31
CA GLN A 403 32.32 -45.54 -12.41
C GLN A 403 32.41 -44.09 -11.94
N SER A 404 31.34 -43.30 -12.12
CA SER A 404 31.27 -41.90 -11.66
C SER A 404 30.95 -41.81 -10.16
N GLU A 405 31.59 -40.86 -9.48
CA GLU A 405 31.34 -40.57 -8.05
C GLU A 405 29.89 -40.13 -7.78
N THR A 406 29.26 -39.42 -8.73
CA THR A 406 27.85 -39.02 -8.62
C THR A 406 26.92 -40.22 -8.73
N GLU A 407 27.17 -41.11 -9.69
CA GLU A 407 26.39 -42.32 -9.91
C GLU A 407 26.56 -43.32 -8.75
N LYS A 408 27.76 -43.44 -8.19
CA LYS A 408 28.02 -44.26 -7.01
C LYS A 408 27.20 -43.80 -5.81
N LYS A 409 27.15 -42.50 -5.53
CA LYS A 409 26.32 -41.95 -4.43
C LYS A 409 24.83 -42.19 -4.63
N GLU A 410 24.32 -42.11 -5.86
CA GLU A 410 22.93 -42.46 -6.17
C GLU A 410 22.66 -43.95 -6.01
N ALA A 411 23.60 -44.79 -6.47
CA ALA A 411 23.51 -46.24 -6.32
C ALA A 411 23.57 -46.67 -4.86
N GLU A 412 24.42 -46.05 -4.04
CA GLU A 412 24.49 -46.26 -2.59
C GLU A 412 23.16 -45.95 -1.90
N LYS A 413 22.55 -44.79 -2.19
CA LYS A 413 21.22 -44.44 -1.65
C LYS A 413 20.17 -45.50 -2.01
N LYS A 414 20.12 -45.90 -3.28
CA LYS A 414 19.18 -46.93 -3.74
C LYS A 414 19.46 -48.29 -3.10
N PHE A 415 20.73 -48.66 -2.93
CA PHE A 415 21.12 -49.92 -2.31
C PHE A 415 20.70 -49.97 -0.83
N ILE A 416 20.86 -48.85 -0.10
CA ILE A 416 20.38 -48.71 1.27
C ILE A 416 18.85 -48.89 1.33
N ASP A 417 18.11 -48.24 0.43
CA ASP A 417 16.65 -48.38 0.38
C ASP A 417 16.22 -49.82 0.05
N ILE A 418 16.87 -50.48 -0.92
CA ILE A 418 16.62 -51.88 -1.28
C ILE A 418 16.91 -52.83 -0.11
N ALA A 419 17.99 -52.59 0.64
CA ALA A 419 18.35 -53.38 1.81
C ALA A 419 17.34 -53.20 2.95
N SER A 420 16.98 -51.95 3.27
CA SER A 420 15.96 -51.64 4.28
C SER A 420 14.59 -52.26 3.94
N ALA A 421 14.20 -52.24 2.66
CA ALA A 421 12.97 -52.87 2.20
C ALA A 421 12.98 -54.39 2.37
N LYS A 422 14.11 -55.05 2.11
CA LYS A 422 14.26 -56.49 2.38
C LYS A 422 14.15 -56.77 3.87
N GLU A 423 14.78 -55.96 4.73
CA GLU A 423 14.75 -56.16 6.17
C GLU A 423 13.32 -56.11 6.71
N VAL A 424 12.62 -55.01 6.44
CA VAL A 424 11.24 -54.80 6.89
C VAL A 424 10.29 -55.87 6.34
N LEU A 425 10.39 -56.23 5.06
CA LEU A 425 9.42 -57.15 4.43
C LEU A 425 9.71 -58.64 4.68
N THR A 426 10.91 -59.00 5.15
CA THR A 426 11.26 -60.40 5.45
C THR A 426 11.13 -60.78 6.92
N ASP A 427 11.09 -59.79 7.80
CA ASP A 427 10.75 -59.93 9.21
C ASP A 427 9.22 -59.87 9.41
N PRO A 428 8.59 -60.92 9.97
CA PRO A 428 7.13 -60.95 10.14
C PRO A 428 6.56 -59.83 10.99
N GLU A 429 7.26 -59.41 12.05
CA GLU A 429 6.79 -58.39 12.99
C GLU A 429 6.94 -56.99 12.37
N MET A 430 8.09 -56.70 11.74
CA MET A 430 8.29 -55.43 11.04
C MET A 430 7.33 -55.29 9.85
N ARG A 431 7.12 -56.36 9.08
CA ARG A 431 6.17 -56.36 7.97
C ARG A 431 4.75 -56.10 8.47
N GLN A 432 4.34 -56.73 9.57
CA GLN A 432 3.03 -56.52 10.15
C GLN A 432 2.84 -55.07 10.62
N LYS A 433 3.84 -54.48 11.29
CA LYS A 433 3.85 -53.06 11.69
C LYS A 433 3.70 -52.15 10.46
N PHE A 434 4.51 -52.39 9.43
CA PHE A 434 4.44 -51.65 8.18
C PHE A 434 3.07 -51.78 7.48
N ASP A 435 2.51 -52.99 7.42
CA ASP A 435 1.20 -53.26 6.83
C ASP A 435 0.05 -52.63 7.65
N SER A 436 0.24 -52.46 8.97
CA SER A 436 -0.67 -51.69 9.84
C SER A 436 -0.53 -50.17 9.72
N GLY A 437 0.43 -49.68 8.93
CA GLY A 437 0.62 -48.26 8.64
C GLY A 437 1.69 -47.55 9.48
N GLU A 438 2.43 -48.29 10.30
CA GLU A 438 3.57 -47.81 11.09
C GLU A 438 4.88 -48.21 10.41
N ASP A 439 5.70 -47.23 9.99
CA ASP A 439 7.01 -47.54 9.40
C ASP A 439 7.99 -47.98 10.51
N PRO A 440 8.48 -49.23 10.50
CA PRO A 440 9.36 -49.77 11.55
C PRO A 440 10.74 -49.09 11.60
N LEU A 441 11.13 -48.43 10.51
CA LEU A 441 12.41 -47.73 10.39
C LEU A 441 12.22 -46.20 10.42
N ASP A 442 11.04 -45.69 10.79
CA ASP A 442 10.80 -44.25 10.96
C ASP A 442 11.65 -43.68 12.12
N PRO A 443 12.52 -42.70 11.87
CA PRO A 443 13.33 -42.05 12.90
C PRO A 443 12.50 -41.41 14.03
N GLU A 444 11.25 -40.98 13.76
CA GLU A 444 10.37 -40.41 14.79
C GLU A 444 9.82 -41.47 15.75
N ASN A 445 9.61 -42.71 15.28
CA ASN A 445 9.16 -43.82 16.13
C ASN A 445 10.28 -44.42 17.00
N GLN A 446 11.55 -44.10 16.72
CA GLN A 446 12.70 -44.58 17.51
C GLN A 446 13.12 -43.62 18.64
N GLN A 447 12.53 -42.43 18.76
CA GLN A 447 12.83 -41.48 19.85
C GLN A 447 12.28 -41.88 21.23
N GLY A 448 11.64 -43.04 21.35
CA GLY A 448 11.13 -43.61 22.61
C GLY A 448 12.12 -44.45 23.41
N GLU A 449 13.26 -44.86 22.85
CA GLU A 449 14.28 -45.64 23.58
C GLU A 449 15.69 -45.11 23.29
N GLY A 450 16.36 -44.59 24.32
CA GLY A 450 17.66 -43.94 24.19
C GLY A 450 18.77 -44.86 23.68
N GLY A 451 19.46 -44.43 22.63
CA GLY A 451 20.67 -45.09 22.12
C GLY A 451 21.42 -44.21 21.12
N ARG A 452 22.70 -43.98 21.38
CA ARG A 452 23.61 -43.14 20.60
C ARG A 452 23.86 -43.71 19.19
N GLY A 453 23.81 -42.86 18.17
CA GLY A 453 24.79 -42.75 17.07
C GLY A 453 25.36 -44.00 16.38
N GLU A 454 24.64 -45.12 16.34
CA GLU A 454 25.09 -46.37 15.72
C GLU A 454 23.97 -46.89 14.81
N TRP A 455 24.33 -47.40 13.63
CA TRP A 455 23.37 -47.97 12.67
C TRP A 455 22.40 -48.92 13.37
N PRO A 456 21.07 -48.79 13.16
CA PRO A 456 20.11 -49.60 13.91
C PRO A 456 20.40 -51.08 13.66
N PHE A 457 20.52 -51.86 14.74
CA PHE A 457 20.70 -53.32 14.72
C PHE A 457 22.02 -53.87 14.16
N GLY A 458 23.09 -53.06 14.08
CA GLY A 458 24.43 -53.57 13.77
C GLY A 458 24.62 -54.03 12.32
N PHE A 459 23.72 -53.66 11.41
CA PHE A 459 23.94 -53.82 9.98
C PHE A 459 24.73 -52.63 9.44
N ASN A 460 26.05 -52.78 9.38
CA ASN A 460 26.90 -51.86 8.64
C ASN A 460 27.28 -52.52 7.30
N PRO A 461 26.63 -52.18 6.18
CA PRO A 461 26.86 -52.84 4.90
C PRO A 461 28.28 -52.63 4.36
N PHE A 462 29.08 -51.78 5.00
CA PHE A 462 30.42 -51.39 4.57
C PHE A 462 31.52 -51.50 5.66
N GLN A 463 31.28 -52.13 6.82
CA GLN A 463 32.37 -52.36 7.80
C GLN A 463 33.12 -53.65 7.52
N GLY A 464 34.41 -53.49 7.22
CA GLY A 464 35.34 -54.55 6.86
C GLY A 464 35.46 -55.66 7.91
N GLY A 465 34.98 -56.84 7.52
CA GLY A 465 35.37 -58.13 8.08
C GLY A 465 35.20 -59.16 6.96
N ASN A 466 36.29 -59.87 6.61
CA ASN A 466 36.38 -60.86 5.54
C ASN A 466 35.15 -61.80 5.46
N PHE A 467 34.17 -61.46 4.63
CA PHE A 467 33.17 -62.41 4.14
C PHE A 467 33.53 -62.82 2.72
N HIS A 468 34.27 -63.92 2.60
CA HIS A 468 34.35 -64.66 1.34
C HIS A 468 32.97 -65.29 1.06
N PHE A 469 32.17 -64.66 0.20
CA PHE A 469 30.97 -65.28 -0.35
C PHE A 469 31.36 -66.30 -1.43
N LYS A 470 31.45 -67.58 -1.06
CA LYS A 470 31.44 -68.68 -2.03
C LYS A 470 30.00 -68.95 -2.46
N PHE A 471 29.69 -68.64 -3.71
CA PHE A 471 28.46 -69.10 -4.35
C PHE A 471 28.64 -70.57 -4.74
N HIS A 472 27.88 -71.46 -4.11
CA HIS A 472 27.67 -72.80 -4.65
C HIS A 472 26.45 -72.77 -5.57
N TYR A 473 26.71 -72.93 -6.87
CA TYR A 473 25.69 -73.28 -7.85
C TYR A 473 25.41 -74.77 -7.72
N ASN A 474 24.15 -75.13 -7.47
CA ASN A 474 23.57 -76.41 -7.87
C ASN A 474 22.30 -76.12 -8.64
#